data_AF-A0A229RD05-F1
#
_entry.id   AF-A0A229RD05-F1
#
_cell.length_a   1.000
_cell.length_b   1.000
_cell.length_c   1.000
_cell.angle_alpha   90.00
_cell.angle_beta   90.00
_cell.angle_gamma   90.00
#
_symmetry.space_group_name_H-M   'P 1'
#
loop_
_entity.id
_entity.type
_entity.pdbx_description
1 polymer ?
#
loop_
_entity_poly.entity_id
_entity_poly.type
_entity_poly.pdbx_seq_one_letter_code
_entity_poly.pdbx_strand_id
1 'polypeptide(L)'
;MAIYKGFRFPIDFDDAFGQGLVMVGEVSPDNEYQSREDRAAGRPARQRVDEVTGKRQWKVTVTDPDEVKAKRASFEITLLADVQPVPTTSEVLPGMRPIELEGLTAEPKVAGQGEFKYQSYMFRATGFKAAASGGASKSSRTSGAAESTPKAA
;
A
#
# COMPACT_ATOMS: atom_id res chain seq x y z
N MET A 1 29.48 -6.42 8.60
CA MET A 1 28.13 -5.85 8.82
C MET A 1 27.14 -6.99 8.67
N ALA A 2 26.17 -7.16 9.57
CA ALA A 2 25.27 -8.33 9.57
C ALA A 2 24.13 -8.24 8.54
N ILE A 3 23.78 -7.02 8.12
CA ILE A 3 22.70 -6.75 7.16
C ILE A 3 23.29 -5.96 6.00
N TYR A 4 23.08 -6.45 4.78
CA TYR A 4 23.57 -5.82 3.57
C TYR A 4 22.60 -4.75 3.06
N LYS A 5 23.13 -3.78 2.31
CA LYS A 5 22.29 -2.79 1.61
C LYS A 5 21.35 -3.50 0.65
N GLY A 6 20.09 -3.08 0.62
CA GLY A 6 19.05 -3.69 -0.22
C GLY A 6 18.38 -4.92 0.41
N PHE A 7 18.70 -5.25 1.67
CA PHE A 7 17.97 -6.27 2.40
C PHE A 7 16.50 -5.88 2.57
N ARG A 8 15.61 -6.82 2.26
CA ARG A 8 14.15 -6.65 2.32
C ARG A 8 13.64 -7.36 3.55
N PHE A 9 13.14 -6.60 4.52
CA PHE A 9 12.55 -7.18 5.72
C PHE A 9 11.12 -7.60 5.43
N PRO A 10 10.76 -8.88 5.60
CA PRO A 10 9.35 -9.27 5.60
C PRO A 10 8.67 -8.63 6.81
N ILE A 11 7.50 -8.04 6.58
CA ILE A 11 6.66 -7.43 7.63
C ILE A 11 5.21 -7.75 7.31
N ASP A 12 4.40 -8.04 8.33
CA ASP A 12 2.98 -8.20 8.11
C ASP A 12 2.34 -6.87 7.72
N PHE A 13 1.29 -6.92 6.91
CA PHE A 13 0.59 -5.71 6.49
C PHE A 13 -0.07 -5.00 7.67
N ASP A 14 -0.65 -5.76 8.60
CA ASP A 14 -1.35 -5.22 9.78
C ASP A 14 -0.39 -4.54 10.75
N ASP A 15 0.82 -5.11 10.91
CA ASP A 15 1.90 -4.52 11.71
C ASP A 15 2.44 -3.22 11.11
N ALA A 16 2.50 -3.12 9.78
CA ALA A 16 3.01 -1.94 9.08
C ALA A 16 1.95 -0.84 8.93
N PHE A 17 0.69 -1.23 8.69
CA PHE A 17 -0.41 -0.34 8.30
C PHE A 17 -1.71 -0.76 9.00
N GLY A 18 -1.80 -0.57 10.32
CA GLY A 18 -2.93 -1.04 11.13
C GLY A 18 -4.30 -0.40 10.82
N GLN A 19 -4.36 0.69 10.04
CA GLN A 19 -5.60 1.27 9.51
C GLN A 19 -5.86 0.91 8.04
N GLY A 20 -5.00 0.07 7.45
CA GLY A 20 -4.98 -0.23 6.03
C GLY A 20 -4.43 0.91 5.19
N LEU A 21 -4.37 0.68 3.88
CA LEU A 21 -3.93 1.68 2.91
C LEU A 21 -5.06 2.01 1.94
N VAL A 22 -5.10 3.25 1.48
CA VAL A 22 -6.03 3.69 0.44
C VAL A 22 -5.27 3.83 -0.87
N MET A 23 -5.50 2.93 -1.81
CA MET A 23 -5.04 3.07 -3.18
C MET A 23 -5.68 4.28 -3.84
N VAL A 24 -4.87 5.10 -4.52
CA VAL A 24 -5.33 6.24 -5.32
C VAL A 24 -4.96 6.03 -6.78
N GLY A 25 -5.97 5.96 -7.64
CA GLY A 25 -5.81 5.69 -9.07
C GLY A 25 -5.70 4.20 -9.39
N GLU A 26 -4.91 3.88 -10.40
CA GLU A 26 -4.76 2.51 -10.92
C GLU A 26 -3.31 2.03 -10.81
N VAL A 27 -3.15 0.71 -10.76
CA VAL A 27 -1.84 0.07 -10.81
C VAL A 27 -1.23 0.31 -12.19
N SER A 28 -0.05 0.92 -12.25
CA SER A 28 0.65 1.23 -13.49
C SER A 28 1.94 0.41 -13.64
N PRO A 29 2.40 0.08 -14.85
CA PRO A 29 3.70 -0.56 -15.02
C PRO A 29 4.82 0.41 -14.60
N ASP A 30 5.79 -0.08 -13.83
CA ASP A 30 6.97 0.71 -13.49
C ASP A 30 8.00 0.60 -14.62
N ASN A 31 8.00 1.60 -15.49
CA ASN A 31 8.85 1.60 -16.69
C ASN A 31 10.23 2.22 -16.41
N GLU A 32 11.25 1.71 -17.10
CA GLU A 32 12.57 2.33 -17.14
C GLU A 32 12.47 3.73 -17.74
N TYR A 33 13.34 4.62 -17.26
CA TYR A 33 13.42 5.97 -17.81
C TYR A 33 13.83 5.88 -19.27
N GLN A 34 12.97 6.39 -20.15
CA GLN A 34 13.23 6.46 -21.56
C GLN A 34 13.67 7.88 -21.93
N SER A 35 14.82 7.99 -22.59
CA SER A 35 15.30 9.26 -23.15
C SER A 35 14.32 9.80 -24.18
N ARG A 36 14.24 11.13 -24.31
CA ARG A 36 13.34 11.80 -25.27
C ARG A 36 13.55 11.33 -26.70
N GLU A 37 14.79 11.06 -27.08
CA GLU A 37 15.17 10.52 -28.40
C GLU A 37 14.64 9.11 -28.64
N ASP A 38 14.76 8.21 -27.66
CA ASP A 38 14.21 6.86 -27.73
C ASP A 38 12.67 6.85 -27.83
N ARG A 39 12.02 7.76 -27.09
CA ARG A 39 10.56 7.94 -27.18
C ARG A 39 10.15 8.48 -28.55
N ALA A 40 10.92 9.43 -29.10
CA ALA A 40 10.69 9.97 -30.44
C ALA A 40 10.94 8.93 -31.56
N ALA A 41 11.85 7.99 -31.32
CA ALA A 41 12.13 6.87 -32.22
C ALA A 41 11.11 5.71 -32.09
N GLY A 42 10.07 5.86 -31.27
CA GLY A 42 9.00 4.86 -31.12
C GLY A 42 9.45 3.57 -30.42
N ARG A 43 10.56 3.59 -29.68
CA ARG A 43 10.98 2.40 -28.93
C ARG A 43 9.98 2.13 -27.79
N PRO A 44 9.61 0.86 -27.53
CA PRO A 44 8.72 0.55 -26.42
C PRO A 44 9.41 0.83 -25.07
N ALA A 45 8.69 1.44 -24.14
CA ALA A 45 9.17 1.61 -22.78
C ALA A 45 9.31 0.23 -22.13
N ARG A 46 10.52 -0.10 -21.64
CA ARG A 46 10.78 -1.38 -21.00
C ARG A 46 10.30 -1.34 -19.56
N GLN A 47 9.41 -2.24 -19.19
CA GLN A 47 9.00 -2.39 -17.80
C GLN A 47 10.16 -2.95 -16.98
N ARG A 48 10.38 -2.37 -15.80
CA ARG A 48 11.40 -2.86 -14.86
C ARG A 48 11.03 -4.24 -14.37
N VAL A 49 12.05 -5.07 -14.18
CA VAL A 49 11.96 -6.38 -13.57
C VAL A 49 12.75 -6.33 -12.28
N ASP A 50 12.22 -6.95 -11.25
CA ASP A 50 12.89 -7.04 -9.97
C ASP A 50 14.03 -8.06 -10.02
N GLU A 51 15.24 -7.66 -9.64
CA GLU A 51 16.44 -8.50 -9.75
C GLU A 51 16.43 -9.70 -8.80
N VAL A 52 15.70 -9.60 -7.68
CA VAL A 52 15.64 -10.66 -6.66
C VAL A 52 14.58 -11.71 -7.02
N THR A 53 13.41 -11.27 -7.47
CA THR A 53 12.28 -12.17 -7.75
C THR A 53 12.11 -12.53 -9.21
N GLY A 54 12.72 -11.78 -10.14
CA GLY A 54 12.53 -11.93 -11.59
C GLY A 54 11.16 -11.47 -12.09
N LYS A 55 10.32 -10.89 -11.23
CA LYS A 55 8.95 -10.46 -11.56
C LYS A 55 8.91 -9.04 -12.10
N ARG A 56 7.89 -8.72 -12.91
CA ARG A 56 7.67 -7.35 -13.39
C ARG A 56 7.29 -6.44 -12.22
N GLN A 57 7.79 -5.22 -12.27
CA GLN A 57 7.51 -4.18 -11.29
C GLN A 57 6.30 -3.37 -11.76
N TRP A 58 5.31 -3.29 -10.88
CA TRP A 58 4.15 -2.44 -11.00
C TRP A 58 4.21 -1.42 -9.89
N LYS A 59 3.68 -0.23 -10.10
CA LYS A 59 3.63 0.82 -9.10
C LYS A 59 2.20 1.24 -8.85
N VAL A 60 1.93 1.55 -7.60
CA VAL A 60 0.63 2.03 -7.16
C VAL A 60 0.84 3.15 -6.15
N THR A 61 0.10 4.23 -6.32
CA THR A 61 0.07 5.31 -5.34
C THR A 61 -0.92 4.95 -4.25
N VAL A 62 -0.48 5.04 -3.01
CA VAL A 62 -1.30 4.76 -1.83
C VAL A 62 -1.25 5.94 -0.89
N THR A 63 -2.28 6.05 -0.06
CA THR A 63 -2.37 6.98 1.05
C THR A 63 -2.57 6.19 2.33
N ASP A 64 -1.69 6.42 3.29
CA ASP A 64 -1.77 5.92 4.65
C ASP A 64 -2.57 6.90 5.52
N PRO A 65 -3.72 6.50 6.06
CA PRO A 65 -4.52 7.33 6.96
C PRO A 65 -3.91 7.47 8.38
N ASP A 66 -2.97 6.61 8.77
CA ASP A 66 -2.32 6.67 10.10
C ASP A 66 -1.19 7.71 10.16
N GLU A 67 -0.58 8.04 9.01
CA GLU A 67 0.55 8.96 8.95
C GLU A 67 0.14 10.42 9.19
N VAL A 68 0.61 10.95 10.32
CA VAL A 68 0.36 12.33 10.79
C VAL A 68 0.95 13.41 9.88
N LYS A 69 1.99 13.10 9.10
CA LYS A 69 2.61 14.05 8.16
C LYS A 69 2.02 13.87 6.76
N ALA A 70 1.18 14.81 6.32
CA ALA A 70 0.56 14.81 4.99
C ALA A 70 1.56 14.60 3.82
N LYS A 71 2.79 15.11 3.92
CA LYS A 71 3.85 14.92 2.90
C LYS A 71 4.38 13.47 2.79
N ARG A 72 4.07 12.62 3.78
CA ARG A 72 4.51 11.22 3.88
C ARG A 72 3.35 10.25 3.81
N ALA A 73 2.13 10.72 4.08
CA ALA A 73 0.93 9.92 4.00
C ALA A 73 0.73 9.31 2.60
N SER A 74 1.04 10.05 1.54
CA SER A 74 0.97 9.51 0.18
C SER A 74 2.35 9.08 -0.34
N PHE A 75 2.47 7.82 -0.75
CA PHE A 75 3.71 7.26 -1.30
C PHE A 75 3.42 6.18 -2.35
N GLU A 76 4.46 5.77 -3.07
CA GLU A 76 4.39 4.71 -4.08
C GLU A 76 4.81 3.37 -3.47
N ILE A 77 4.03 2.32 -3.76
CA ILE A 77 4.38 0.93 -3.46
C ILE A 77 4.67 0.20 -4.77
N THR A 78 5.70 -0.63 -4.76
CA THR A 78 6.02 -1.52 -5.90
C THR A 78 5.38 -2.89 -5.70
N LEU A 79 4.52 -3.32 -6.62
CA LEU A 79 3.97 -4.67 -6.66
C LEU A 79 4.82 -5.54 -7.61
N LEU A 80 5.14 -6.75 -7.18
CA LEU A 80 5.98 -7.70 -7.89
C LEU A 80 5.14 -8.87 -8.40
N ALA A 81 4.75 -8.81 -9.68
CA ALA A 81 3.86 -9.80 -10.30
C ALA A 81 4.09 -9.94 -11.80
N ASP A 82 3.87 -11.14 -12.35
CA ASP A 82 4.00 -11.41 -13.79
C ASP A 82 2.96 -10.67 -14.65
N VAL A 83 1.78 -10.44 -14.07
CA VAL A 83 0.66 -9.71 -14.67
C VAL A 83 0.27 -8.54 -13.76
N GLN A 84 -0.45 -7.56 -14.30
CA GLN A 84 -0.94 -6.42 -13.54
C GLN A 84 -1.81 -6.90 -12.38
N PRO A 85 -1.42 -6.65 -11.11
CA PRO A 85 -2.26 -6.98 -9.97
C PRO A 85 -3.55 -6.17 -10.04
N VAL A 86 -4.69 -6.85 -9.91
CA VAL A 86 -6.01 -6.20 -9.86
C VAL A 86 -6.48 -6.19 -8.42
N PRO A 87 -6.84 -5.02 -7.86
CA PRO A 87 -7.35 -4.95 -6.51
C PRO A 87 -8.72 -5.64 -6.38
N THR A 88 -8.92 -6.36 -5.30
CA THR A 88 -10.13 -7.19 -5.05
C THR A 88 -11.24 -6.46 -4.29
N THR A 89 -10.94 -5.33 -3.68
CA THR A 89 -11.85 -4.52 -2.84
C THR A 89 -12.69 -3.55 -3.68
N SER A 90 -13.84 -3.06 -3.23
CA SER A 90 -14.61 -2.05 -3.99
C SER A 90 -14.08 -0.63 -3.78
N GLU A 91 -14.25 0.25 -4.77
CA GLU A 91 -13.99 1.68 -4.59
C GLU A 91 -14.94 2.29 -3.56
N VAL A 92 -14.41 3.16 -2.70
CA VAL A 92 -15.19 3.94 -1.72
C VAL A 92 -15.51 5.34 -2.25
N LEU A 93 -14.64 5.87 -3.11
CA LEU A 93 -14.81 7.09 -3.89
C LEU A 93 -14.18 6.85 -5.28
N PRO A 94 -14.53 7.64 -6.31
CA PRO A 94 -13.94 7.49 -7.63
C PRO A 94 -12.40 7.53 -7.58
N GLY A 95 -11.75 6.44 -7.96
CA GLY A 95 -10.29 6.29 -7.93
C GLY A 95 -9.69 6.11 -6.54
N MET A 96 -10.48 5.90 -5.48
CA MET A 96 -9.99 5.62 -4.14
C MET A 96 -10.53 4.30 -3.61
N ARG A 97 -9.63 3.41 -3.22
CA ARG A 97 -9.98 2.04 -2.82
C ARG A 97 -9.16 1.61 -1.61
N PRO A 98 -9.80 1.13 -0.53
CA PRO A 98 -9.07 0.51 0.58
C PRO A 98 -8.44 -0.79 0.09
N ILE A 99 -7.17 -1.01 0.39
CA ILE A 99 -6.43 -2.18 -0.05
C ILE A 99 -5.69 -2.81 1.14
N GLU A 100 -5.52 -4.12 1.03
CA GLU A 100 -4.62 -4.89 1.87
C GLU A 100 -3.59 -5.54 0.94
N LEU A 101 -2.33 -5.57 1.35
CA LEU A 101 -1.23 -6.12 0.55
C LEU A 101 -0.77 -7.45 1.11
N GLU A 102 -0.33 -8.33 0.22
CA GLU A 102 0.26 -9.62 0.58
C GLU A 102 1.77 -9.61 0.26
N GLY A 103 2.55 -10.33 1.08
CA GLY A 103 3.99 -10.48 0.88
C GLY A 103 4.73 -9.15 1.01
N LEU A 104 4.29 -8.30 1.95
CA LEU A 104 4.87 -6.98 2.16
C LEU A 104 6.32 -7.10 2.66
N THR A 105 7.18 -6.31 2.04
CA THR A 105 8.57 -6.17 2.42
C THR A 105 8.94 -4.70 2.51
N ALA A 106 9.74 -4.36 3.51
CA ALA A 106 10.26 -3.02 3.73
C ALA A 106 11.78 -3.01 3.50
N GLU A 107 12.25 -2.17 2.59
CA GLU A 107 13.68 -1.90 2.41
C GLU A 107 14.03 -0.53 3.04
N PRO A 108 14.92 -0.47 4.05
CA PRO A 108 15.31 0.79 4.65
C PRO A 108 16.06 1.67 3.65
N LYS A 109 15.64 2.93 3.52
CA LYS A 109 16.28 3.93 2.68
C LYS A 109 16.38 5.27 3.40
N VAL A 110 17.47 6.00 3.16
CA VAL A 110 17.59 7.37 3.65
C VAL A 110 16.86 8.31 2.69
N ALA A 111 15.91 9.08 3.21
CA ALA A 111 15.19 10.13 2.49
C ALA A 111 15.57 11.51 3.05
N GLY A 112 15.18 12.58 2.35
CA GLY A 112 15.50 13.97 2.73
C GLY A 112 16.76 14.53 2.06
N GLN A 113 17.03 15.82 2.28
CA GLN A 113 18.12 16.56 1.64
C GLN A 113 18.99 17.26 2.69
N GLY A 114 20.30 17.28 2.46
CA GLY A 114 21.25 17.95 3.37
C GLY A 114 21.20 17.36 4.77
N GLU A 115 20.96 18.21 5.76
CA GLU A 115 20.87 17.88 7.18
C GLU A 115 19.51 17.30 7.59
N PHE A 116 18.46 17.48 6.78
CA PHE A 116 17.09 17.00 7.07
C PHE A 116 16.86 15.56 6.59
N LYS A 117 17.88 14.72 6.68
CA LYS A 117 17.77 13.30 6.33
C LYS A 117 17.02 12.54 7.40
N TYR A 118 16.19 11.60 6.97
CA TYR A 118 15.44 10.71 7.87
C TYR A 118 15.36 9.31 7.28
N GLN A 119 15.14 8.34 8.16
CA GLN A 119 14.88 6.96 7.76
C GLN A 119 13.49 6.88 7.11
N SER A 120 13.44 6.34 5.91
CA SER A 120 12.23 6.00 5.17
C SER A 120 12.30 4.54 4.72
N TYR A 121 11.22 4.02 4.17
CA TYR A 121 11.12 2.65 3.70
C TYR A 121 10.60 2.63 2.27
N MET A 122 11.19 1.77 1.45
CA MET A 122 10.64 1.41 0.15
C MET A 122 9.87 0.10 0.33
N PHE A 123 8.56 0.18 0.14
CA PHE A 123 7.66 -0.96 0.31
C PHE A 123 7.48 -1.71 -1.00
N ARG A 124 7.55 -3.04 -0.92
CA ARG A 124 7.20 -3.93 -2.04
C ARG A 124 6.26 -5.02 -1.57
N ALA A 125 5.31 -5.40 -2.41
CA ALA A 125 4.37 -6.46 -2.13
C ALA A 125 4.23 -7.40 -3.33
N THR A 126 3.72 -8.61 -3.13
CA THR A 126 3.50 -9.57 -4.23
C THR A 126 2.14 -9.39 -4.90
N GLY A 127 1.18 -8.78 -4.21
CA GLY A 127 -0.17 -8.54 -4.72
C GLY A 127 -1.11 -7.95 -3.68
N PHE A 128 -2.40 -7.95 -4.02
CA PHE A 128 -3.47 -7.58 -3.10
C PHE A 128 -3.97 -8.82 -2.37
N LYS A 129 -4.16 -8.70 -1.06
CA LYS A 129 -4.81 -9.74 -0.28
C LYS A 129 -6.27 -9.79 -0.70
N ALA A 130 -6.77 -10.99 -0.99
CA ALA A 130 -8.18 -11.17 -1.33
C ALA A 130 -9.03 -10.64 -0.17
N ALA A 131 -9.89 -9.68 -0.47
CA ALA A 131 -10.83 -9.15 0.51
C ALA A 131 -11.60 -10.33 1.11
N ALA A 132 -11.49 -10.53 2.42
CA ALA A 132 -12.37 -11.45 3.12
C ALA A 132 -13.81 -10.99 2.83
N SER A 133 -14.48 -11.70 1.94
CA SER A 133 -15.86 -11.42 1.59
C SER A 133 -16.69 -11.67 2.84
N GLY A 134 -17.17 -10.59 3.48
CA GLY A 134 -18.25 -10.64 4.46
C GLY A 134 -17.81 -10.49 5.91
N GLY A 135 -18.18 -9.34 6.48
CA GLY A 135 -18.09 -9.13 7.92
C GLY A 135 -18.36 -7.70 8.32
N ALA A 136 -19.54 -7.18 7.95
CA ALA A 136 -20.08 -6.04 8.68
C ALA A 136 -20.10 -6.40 10.16
N SER A 137 -19.11 -5.94 10.93
CA SER A 137 -19.18 -5.92 12.37
C SER A 137 -20.26 -4.89 12.69
N LYS A 138 -21.52 -5.35 12.69
CA LYS A 138 -22.59 -4.73 13.45
C LYS A 138 -22.07 -4.69 14.88
N SER A 139 -21.54 -3.53 15.25
CA SER A 139 -21.44 -3.13 16.64
C SER A 139 -22.87 -3.16 17.18
N SER A 140 -23.27 -4.29 17.73
CA SER A 140 -24.50 -4.43 18.50
C SER A 140 -24.30 -3.58 19.73
N ARG A 141 -24.73 -2.32 19.64
CA ARG A 141 -24.98 -1.50 20.81
C ARG A 141 -26.02 -2.24 21.63
N THR A 142 -25.56 -2.88 22.69
CA THR A 142 -26.40 -3.33 23.78
C THR A 142 -27.01 -2.08 24.41
N SER A 143 -28.19 -1.69 23.93
CA SER A 143 -29.04 -0.73 24.64
C SER A 143 -29.50 -1.42 25.92
N GLY A 144 -28.77 -1.18 27.01
CA GLY A 144 -29.21 -1.52 28.35
C GLY A 144 -30.53 -0.81 28.63
N ALA A 145 -31.61 -1.59 28.71
CA ALA A 145 -32.90 -1.13 29.15
C ALA A 145 -32.80 -0.68 30.60
N ALA A 146 -32.94 0.63 30.84
CA ALA A 146 -33.15 1.17 32.17
C ALA A 146 -34.58 0.85 32.58
N GLU A 147 -34.69 -0.03 33.57
CA GLU A 147 -35.91 -0.47 34.22
C GLU A 147 -36.59 0.71 34.93
N SER A 148 -37.79 1.08 34.48
CA SER A 148 -38.65 2.07 35.11
C SER A 148 -39.52 1.40 36.17
N THR A 149 -39.19 1.61 37.44
CA THR A 149 -40.05 1.29 38.59
C THR A 149 -41.33 2.13 38.59
N PRO A 150 -42.54 1.54 38.70
CA PRO A 150 -43.73 2.26 39.11
C PRO A 150 -43.88 2.22 40.63
N LYS A 151 -44.04 3.38 41.29
CA LYS A 151 -44.53 3.47 42.66
C LYS A 151 -45.90 4.14 42.65
N ALA A 152 -46.94 3.36 42.94
CA ALA A 152 -48.26 3.82 43.30
C ALA A 152 -48.65 3.12 44.62
N ALA A 153 -48.81 3.93 45.68
CA ALA A 153 -49.65 3.75 46.87
C ALA A 153 -49.26 4.83 47.88
#